data_AF-A0A0D7QDE6-F1
#
_entry.id   AF-A0A0D7QDE6-F1
#
_cell.length_a   1.000
_cell.length_b   1.000
_cell.length_c   1.000
_cell.angle_alpha   90.00
_cell.angle_beta   90.00
_cell.angle_gamma   90.00
#
_symmetry.space_group_name_H-M   'P 1'
#
loop_
_entity.id
_entity.type
_entity.pdbx_description
1 polymer ?
#
loop_
_entity_poly.entity_id
_entity_poly.type
_entity_poly.pdbx_seq_one_letter_code
_entity_poly.pdbx_strand_id
1 'polypeptide(L)'
;MSWLRPFAITGSVIDEVPIGSGGMALAPNATTGRFDTVLSPAVETLHWGFSMQYSSLYLTKRFDGGPPKDEPLNQFVPLVEFRFDSPRGQNTAATANPGFAYVAVTWQVAAEAIIPLNRAGGTGPGFRAQLLLFLDDLMPALFGKPLLSDRPAHSQIAW
;
A
#
# COMPACT_ATOMS: atom_id res chain seq x y z
N MET A 1 -11.94 -26.23 -4.03
CA MET A 1 -10.80 -25.30 -4.01
C MET A 1 -10.52 -24.80 -2.58
N SER A 2 -10.12 -25.68 -1.65
CA SER A 2 -9.91 -25.29 -0.23
C SER A 2 -8.49 -24.78 0.08
N TRP A 3 -7.52 -25.01 -0.81
CA TRP A 3 -6.11 -24.75 -0.60
C TRP A 3 -5.66 -23.31 -0.92
N LEU A 4 -6.49 -22.55 -1.65
CA LEU A 4 -6.22 -21.14 -2.01
C LEU A 4 -6.72 -20.14 -0.97
N ARG A 5 -7.51 -20.59 0.02
CA ARG A 5 -8.07 -19.72 1.08
C ARG A 5 -7.05 -18.82 1.78
N PRO A 6 -5.80 -19.24 2.07
CA PRO A 6 -4.87 -18.38 2.79
C PRO A 6 -4.15 -17.37 1.88
N PHE A 7 -4.37 -17.41 0.56
CA PHE A 7 -3.72 -16.51 -0.39
C PHE A 7 -4.70 -15.44 -0.86
N ALA A 8 -4.29 -14.18 -0.72
CA ALA A 8 -4.94 -13.06 -1.38
C ALA A 8 -4.07 -12.59 -2.55
N ILE A 9 -4.71 -12.33 -3.68
CA ILE A 9 -4.08 -11.69 -4.84
C ILE A 9 -4.78 -10.37 -5.04
N THR A 10 -4.01 -9.28 -5.07
CA THR A 10 -4.52 -7.96 -5.40
C THR A 10 -3.76 -7.41 -6.60
N GLY A 11 -4.41 -6.60 -7.41
CA GLY A 11 -3.82 -5.99 -8.59
C GLY A 11 -4.28 -4.54 -8.71
N SER A 12 -3.43 -3.71 -9.28
CA SER A 12 -3.76 -2.33 -9.59
C SER A 12 -3.16 -1.93 -10.94
N VAL A 13 -3.88 -1.05 -11.62
CA VAL A 13 -3.45 -0.43 -12.87
C VAL A 13 -3.84 1.03 -12.76
N ILE A 14 -2.89 1.92 -12.99
CA ILE A 14 -3.01 3.36 -12.86
C ILE A 14 -2.35 3.97 -14.09
N ASP A 15 -3.10 4.79 -14.82
CA ASP A 15 -2.59 5.53 -15.97
C ASP A 15 -2.36 6.99 -15.56
N GLU A 16 -1.11 7.43 -15.61
CA GLU A 16 -0.71 8.79 -15.27
C GLU A 16 -0.50 9.62 -16.54
N VAL A 17 -1.42 10.56 -16.79
CA VAL A 17 -1.38 11.47 -17.95
C VAL A 17 -1.01 12.88 -17.50
N PRO A 18 0.18 13.40 -17.86
CA PRO A 18 0.60 14.73 -17.44
C PRO A 18 -0.11 15.83 -18.25
N ILE A 19 -0.53 16.91 -17.58
CA ILE A 19 -1.30 18.03 -18.15
C ILE A 19 -0.38 19.19 -18.60
N GLY A 20 0.95 19.01 -18.65
CA GLY A 20 1.89 20.08 -18.99
C GLY A 20 3.21 19.59 -19.56
N SER A 21 4.06 20.54 -19.96
CA SER A 21 5.46 20.24 -20.33
C SER A 21 6.27 19.93 -19.08
N GLY A 22 7.15 18.93 -19.17
CA GLY A 22 8.02 18.51 -18.07
C GLY A 22 8.81 19.66 -17.43
N GLY A 23 9.16 19.48 -16.16
CA GLY A 23 9.81 20.49 -15.34
C GLY A 23 11.23 20.10 -14.93
N MET A 24 11.71 20.74 -13.88
CA MET A 24 12.99 20.45 -13.25
C MET A 24 12.72 19.78 -11.89
N ALA A 25 13.34 18.63 -11.65
CA ALA A 25 13.25 17.90 -10.38
C ALA A 25 14.61 17.86 -9.68
N LEU A 26 14.62 17.87 -8.36
CA LEU A 26 15.84 17.60 -7.59
C LEU A 26 16.02 16.09 -7.47
N ALA A 27 17.08 15.56 -8.06
CA ALA A 27 17.44 14.15 -7.96
C ALA A 27 18.76 13.99 -7.18
N PRO A 28 18.84 13.03 -6.25
CA PRO A 28 20.09 12.71 -5.57
C PRO A 28 21.08 12.10 -6.56
N ASN A 29 22.28 12.68 -6.65
CA ASN A 29 23.37 12.16 -7.46
C ASN A 29 24.19 11.15 -6.63
N ALA A 30 24.09 9.87 -7.00
CA ALA A 30 24.75 8.77 -6.30
C ALA A 30 26.29 8.82 -6.36
N THR A 31 26.87 9.60 -7.29
CA THR A 31 28.32 9.75 -7.43
C THR A 31 28.88 10.90 -6.61
N THR A 32 28.12 11.98 -6.43
CA THR A 32 28.58 13.20 -5.74
C THR A 32 27.95 13.40 -4.36
N GLY A 33 26.89 12.65 -4.02
CA GLY A 33 26.16 12.78 -2.75
C GLY A 33 25.38 14.08 -2.61
N ARG A 34 25.24 14.87 -3.68
CA ARG A 34 24.49 16.13 -3.73
C ARG A 34 23.17 15.94 -4.46
N PHE A 35 22.27 16.92 -4.32
CA PHE A 35 21.07 17.00 -5.14
C PHE A 35 21.37 17.85 -6.37
N ASP A 36 21.18 17.25 -7.55
CA ASP A 36 21.29 17.96 -8.82
C ASP A 36 19.90 18.23 -9.36
N THR A 37 19.74 19.36 -10.06
CA THR A 37 18.51 19.66 -10.76
C THR A 37 18.53 18.96 -12.12
N VAL A 38 17.64 17.98 -12.30
CA VAL A 38 17.52 17.20 -13.53
C VAL A 38 16.22 17.53 -14.24
N LEU A 39 16.24 17.50 -15.57
CA LEU A 39 15.03 17.60 -16.36
C LEU A 39 14.13 16.39 -16.04
N SER A 40 12.88 16.64 -15.68
CA SER A 40 11.84 15.65 -15.43
C SER A 40 10.78 15.80 -16.53
N PRO A 41 10.90 15.04 -17.62
CA PRO A 41 9.97 15.13 -18.73
C PRO A 41 8.59 14.67 -18.29
N ALA A 42 7.55 15.39 -18.72
CA ALA A 42 6.17 14.97 -18.56
C ALA A 42 5.88 13.85 -19.55
N VAL A 43 5.98 12.59 -19.08
CA VAL A 43 5.74 11.40 -19.89
C VAL A 43 4.56 10.65 -19.30
N GLU A 44 3.61 10.29 -20.15
CA GLU A 44 2.53 9.37 -19.81
C GLU A 44 3.13 8.05 -19.31
N THR A 45 2.76 7.66 -18.09
CA THR A 45 3.32 6.48 -17.44
C THR A 45 2.20 5.57 -16.96
N LEU A 46 2.22 4.33 -17.45
CA LEU A 46 1.31 3.29 -16.99
C LEU A 46 1.97 2.56 -15.83
N HIS A 47 1.43 2.73 -14.63
CA HIS A 47 1.81 1.98 -13.45
C HIS A 47 0.89 0.77 -13.33
N TRP A 48 1.46 -0.42 -13.28
CA TRP A 48 0.68 -1.63 -13.06
C TRP A 48 1.44 -2.60 -12.17
N GLY A 49 0.69 -3.42 -11.45
CA GLY A 49 1.30 -4.33 -10.52
C GLY A 49 0.30 -5.24 -9.87
N PHE A 50 0.82 -6.25 -9.20
CA PHE A 50 0.03 -7.17 -8.41
C PHE A 50 0.80 -7.61 -7.18
N SER A 51 0.09 -7.85 -6.08
CA SER A 51 0.66 -8.41 -4.87
C SER A 51 0.07 -9.78 -4.60
N MET A 52 0.90 -10.71 -4.19
CA MET A 52 0.47 -11.94 -3.54
C MET A 52 0.72 -11.81 -2.04
N GLN A 53 -0.33 -11.99 -1.25
CA GLN A 53 -0.29 -11.90 0.20
C GLN A 53 -0.72 -13.24 0.77
N TYR A 54 -0.07 -13.67 1.84
CA TYR A 54 -0.47 -14.86 2.57
C TYR A 54 -0.94 -14.48 3.96
N SER A 55 -2.18 -14.86 4.29
CA SER A 55 -2.78 -14.57 5.57
C SER A 55 -2.47 -15.70 6.55
N SER A 56 -1.63 -15.41 7.54
CA SER A 56 -1.28 -16.35 8.61
C SER A 56 -2.48 -16.72 9.51
N LEU A 57 -3.56 -15.93 9.48
CA LEU A 57 -4.83 -16.19 10.20
C LEU A 57 -5.47 -17.55 9.85
N TYR A 58 -5.13 -18.13 8.71
CA TYR A 58 -5.65 -19.44 8.29
C TYR A 58 -4.91 -20.64 8.88
N LEU A 59 -3.82 -20.43 9.64
CA LEU A 59 -3.07 -21.50 10.30
C LEU A 59 -3.72 -21.99 11.61
N THR A 60 -4.76 -21.32 12.11
CA THR A 60 -5.46 -21.67 13.37
C THR A 60 -6.90 -22.16 13.17
N LYS A 61 -7.33 -23.07 14.06
CA LYS A 61 -8.62 -23.79 14.03
C LYS A 61 -9.83 -22.99 14.52
N ARG A 62 -9.74 -21.67 14.68
CA ARG A 62 -10.84 -20.83 15.21
C ARG A 62 -10.94 -19.53 14.44
N PHE A 63 -11.69 -19.57 13.34
CA PHE A 63 -12.14 -18.36 12.64
C PHE A 63 -13.46 -17.94 13.30
N ASP A 64 -13.41 -17.04 14.30
CA ASP A 64 -14.60 -16.53 15.01
C ASP A 64 -14.93 -15.07 14.65
N GLY A 65 -14.71 -14.69 13.39
CA GLY A 65 -15.25 -13.42 12.84
C GLY A 65 -14.55 -12.13 13.28
N GLY A 66 -13.37 -12.17 13.90
CA GLY A 66 -12.61 -10.97 14.25
C GLY A 66 -11.10 -11.19 14.39
N PRO A 67 -10.28 -10.12 14.37
CA PRO A 67 -8.83 -10.22 14.58
C PRO A 67 -8.56 -10.84 15.97
N PRO A 68 -7.77 -11.93 16.07
CA PRO A 68 -7.48 -12.59 17.35
C PRO A 68 -6.73 -11.63 18.28
N LYS A 69 -7.38 -11.21 19.38
CA LYS A 69 -6.74 -10.35 20.40
C LYS A 69 -5.64 -11.09 21.18
N ASP A 70 -5.69 -12.42 21.19
CA ASP A 70 -4.84 -13.28 22.03
C ASP A 70 -3.65 -13.90 21.27
N GLU A 71 -3.50 -13.67 19.97
CA GLU A 71 -2.47 -14.29 19.12
C GLU A 71 -1.76 -13.25 18.22
N PRO A 72 -0.77 -12.48 18.74
CA PRO A 72 -0.11 -11.40 18.00
C PRO A 72 0.67 -11.89 16.77
N LEU A 73 1.12 -13.16 16.75
CA LEU A 73 1.82 -13.74 15.59
C LEU A 73 0.92 -13.92 14.36
N ASN A 74 -0.41 -13.91 14.53
CA ASN A 74 -1.36 -14.11 13.43
C ASN A 74 -1.68 -12.83 12.65
N GLN A 75 -1.07 -11.71 13.03
CA GLN A 75 -1.22 -10.42 12.36
C GLN A 75 -0.12 -10.19 11.31
N PHE A 76 0.81 -11.14 11.16
CA PHE A 76 1.84 -11.12 10.13
C PHE A 76 1.29 -11.59 8.79
N VAL A 77 1.41 -10.72 7.79
CA VAL A 77 1.03 -10.97 6.40
C VAL A 77 2.31 -10.92 5.56
N PRO A 78 2.97 -12.06 5.32
CA PRO A 78 4.01 -12.12 4.31
C PRO A 78 3.42 -11.82 2.94
N LEU A 79 4.12 -11.01 2.16
CA LEU A 79 3.67 -10.58 0.85
C LEU A 79 4.81 -10.40 -0.13
N VAL A 80 4.48 -10.47 -1.42
CA VAL A 80 5.37 -10.09 -2.51
C VAL A 80 4.60 -9.21 -3.47
N GLU A 81 5.05 -7.98 -3.68
CA GLU A 81 4.48 -7.05 -4.65
C GLU A 81 5.35 -7.01 -5.91
N PHE A 82 4.75 -7.22 -7.07
CA PHE A 82 5.37 -7.00 -8.36
C PHE A 82 4.88 -5.67 -8.91
N ARG A 83 5.81 -4.75 -9.17
CA ARG A 83 5.52 -3.41 -9.67
C ARG A 83 6.19 -3.20 -11.01
N PHE A 84 5.45 -2.60 -11.93
CA PHE A 84 5.87 -2.26 -13.27
C PHE A 84 5.50 -0.81 -13.56
N ASP A 85 6.50 0.01 -13.84
CA ASP A 85 6.31 1.38 -14.28
C ASP A 85 6.68 1.44 -15.77
N SER A 86 5.68 1.64 -16.63
CA SER A 86 5.80 1.61 -18.09
C SER A 86 5.64 3.03 -18.68
N PRO A 87 6.69 3.87 -18.67
CA PRO A 87 6.66 5.17 -19.32
C PRO A 87 6.62 5.03 -20.84
N ARG A 88 5.79 5.87 -21.48
CA ARG A 88 5.59 5.86 -22.93
C ARG A 88 6.89 6.20 -23.66
N GLY A 89 7.32 5.29 -24.55
CA GLY A 89 8.55 5.45 -25.34
C GLY A 89 9.85 5.13 -24.60
N GLN A 90 9.77 4.57 -23.40
CA GLN A 90 10.93 4.13 -22.61
C GLN A 90 10.80 2.67 -22.17
N ASN A 91 11.87 2.12 -21.59
CA ASN A 91 11.86 0.78 -21.03
C ASN A 91 10.99 0.74 -19.77
N THR A 92 10.17 -0.29 -19.65
CA THR A 92 9.40 -0.54 -18.41
C THR A 92 10.35 -0.87 -17.27
N ALA A 93 10.27 -0.15 -16.17
CA ALA A 93 10.94 -0.49 -14.92
C ALA A 93 10.14 -1.59 -14.21
N ALA A 94 10.81 -2.64 -13.73
CA ALA A 94 10.16 -3.75 -13.06
C ALA A 94 10.87 -4.08 -11.75
N THR A 95 10.10 -4.26 -10.68
CA THR A 95 10.62 -4.63 -9.35
C THR A 95 9.78 -5.75 -8.72
N ALA A 96 10.43 -6.66 -8.00
CA ALA A 96 9.77 -7.59 -7.09
C ALA A 96 10.10 -7.20 -5.66
N ASN A 97 9.07 -7.03 -4.85
CA ASN A 97 9.18 -6.43 -3.53
C ASN A 97 8.66 -7.41 -2.48
N PRO A 98 9.50 -8.38 -2.04
CA PRO A 98 9.12 -9.27 -0.96
C PRO A 98 9.16 -8.51 0.38
N GLY A 99 8.20 -8.81 1.24
CA GLY A 99 8.09 -8.15 2.53
C GLY A 99 7.09 -8.81 3.46
N PHE A 100 6.84 -8.10 4.55
CA PHE A 100 5.87 -8.49 5.57
C PHE A 100 5.15 -7.24 6.07
N ALA A 101 3.85 -7.39 6.27
CA ALA A 101 3.05 -6.43 6.99
C ALA A 101 2.63 -7.01 8.35
N TYR A 102 2.53 -6.15 9.35
CA TYR A 102 1.95 -6.46 10.64
C TYR A 102 0.76 -5.53 10.85
N VAL A 103 -0.42 -6.11 11.00
CA VAL A 103 -1.69 -5.37 11.10
C VAL A 103 -2.20 -5.43 12.53
N ALA A 104 -2.06 -4.33 13.26
CA ALA A 104 -2.70 -4.15 14.56
C ALA A 104 -4.10 -3.51 14.40
N VAL A 105 -4.81 -3.32 15.52
CA VAL A 105 -6.14 -2.71 15.52
C VAL A 105 -6.07 -1.24 15.10
N THR A 106 -5.10 -0.48 15.61
CA THR A 106 -5.03 0.98 15.41
C THR A 106 -3.96 1.41 14.40
N TRP A 107 -3.09 0.49 13.99
CA TRP A 107 -1.98 0.77 13.10
C TRP A 107 -1.57 -0.46 12.31
N GLN A 108 -0.89 -0.23 11.19
CA GLN A 108 -0.26 -1.26 10.38
C GLN A 108 1.14 -0.80 10.02
N VAL A 109 2.12 -1.68 10.15
CA VAL A 109 3.47 -1.46 9.63
C VAL A 109 3.76 -2.46 8.53
N ALA A 110 4.51 -2.05 7.51
CA ALA A 110 5.02 -2.94 6.49
C ALA A 110 6.50 -2.66 6.23
N ALA A 111 7.23 -3.71 5.87
CA ALA A 111 8.63 -3.65 5.53
C ALA A 111 8.88 -4.55 4.32
N GLU A 112 9.51 -4.00 3.28
CA GLU A 112 9.71 -4.66 2.00
C GLU A 112 11.11 -4.38 1.48
N ALA A 113 11.76 -5.42 0.96
CA ALA A 113 12.92 -5.23 0.10
C ALA A 113 12.43 -4.85 -1.30
N ILE A 114 13.19 -4.03 -2.02
CA ILE A 114 12.91 -3.67 -3.42
C ILE A 114 13.99 -4.35 -4.27
N ILE A 115 13.60 -5.32 -5.09
CA ILE A 115 14.53 -6.05 -5.94
C ILE A 115 14.25 -5.69 -7.41
N PRO A 116 15.16 -4.96 -8.08
CA PRO A 116 15.03 -4.68 -9.50
C PRO A 116 15.05 -5.98 -10.32
N LEU A 117 14.03 -6.17 -11.17
CA LEU A 117 13.96 -7.28 -12.12
C LEU A 117 14.65 -6.94 -13.45
N ASN A 118 14.90 -5.66 -13.70
CA ASN A 118 15.64 -5.18 -14.87
C ASN A 118 16.42 -3.90 -14.57
N ARG A 119 17.26 -3.47 -15.51
CA ARG A 119 18.10 -2.26 -15.37
C ARG A 119 17.29 -0.98 -15.22
N ALA A 120 16.08 -0.92 -15.78
CA ALA A 120 15.20 0.24 -15.66
C ALA A 120 14.61 0.36 -14.24
N GLY A 121 14.43 -0.77 -13.53
CA GLY A 121 13.97 -0.81 -12.13
C GLY A 121 15.05 -0.48 -11.09
N GLY A 122 16.31 -0.38 -11.49
CA GLY A 122 17.42 -0.01 -10.61
C GLY A 122 18.69 -0.81 -10.84
N THR A 123 19.78 -0.37 -10.20
CA THR A 123 21.11 -1.00 -10.28
C THR A 123 21.46 -1.84 -9.06
N GLY A 124 20.62 -1.84 -8.02
CA GLY A 124 20.82 -2.60 -6.79
C GLY A 124 19.55 -2.69 -5.94
N PRO A 125 19.54 -3.55 -4.92
CA PRO A 125 18.39 -3.72 -4.04
C PRO A 125 18.19 -2.48 -3.15
N GLY A 126 16.92 -2.18 -2.85
CA GLY A 126 16.50 -1.15 -1.91
C GLY A 126 15.66 -1.71 -0.78
N PHE A 127 15.17 -0.84 0.09
CA PHE A 127 14.25 -1.19 1.17
C PHE A 127 13.21 -0.07 1.37
N ARG A 128 11.99 -0.46 1.73
CA ARG A 128 10.88 0.42 2.04
C ARG A 128 10.22 -0.02 3.34
N ALA A 129 9.91 0.94 4.20
CA ALA A 129 9.04 0.73 5.36
C ALA A 129 7.85 1.69 5.28
N GLN A 130 6.69 1.21 5.70
CA GLN A 130 5.45 1.98 5.69
C GLN A 130 4.76 1.85 7.04
N LEU A 131 4.17 2.95 7.51
CA LEU A 131 3.30 2.99 8.68
C LEU A 131 1.97 3.59 8.25
N LEU A 132 0.89 2.86 8.48
CA LEU A 132 -0.49 3.28 8.27
C LEU A 132 -1.18 3.35 9.62
N LEU A 133 -1.93 4.43 9.87
CA LEU A 133 -2.67 4.65 11.11
C LEU A 133 -4.17 4.67 10.81
N PHE A 134 -4.94 3.91 11.59
CA PHE A 134 -6.40 3.89 11.51
C PHE A 134 -6.95 4.94 12.49
N LEU A 135 -7.27 6.12 11.97
CA LEU A 135 -7.61 7.30 12.79
C LEU A 135 -8.97 7.16 13.51
N ASP A 136 -9.89 6.41 12.91
CA ASP A 136 -11.19 6.04 13.47
C ASP A 136 -11.05 5.19 14.74
N ASP A 137 -10.09 4.26 14.75
CA ASP A 137 -9.77 3.44 15.92
C ASP A 137 -8.85 4.16 16.93
N LEU A 138 -8.01 5.09 16.48
CA LEU A 138 -7.10 5.85 17.35
C LEU A 138 -7.80 6.96 18.13
N MET A 139 -8.75 7.67 17.50
CA MET A 139 -9.50 8.78 18.10
C MET A 139 -10.99 8.71 17.74
N PRO A 140 -11.74 7.71 18.27
CA PRO A 140 -13.15 7.49 17.92
C PRO A 140 -14.03 8.71 18.23
N ALA A 141 -13.66 9.48 19.26
CA ALA A 141 -14.38 10.67 19.70
C ALA A 141 -14.35 11.83 18.69
N LEU A 142 -13.33 11.90 17.81
CA LEU A 142 -13.17 12.97 16.82
C LEU A 142 -13.64 12.55 15.42
N PHE A 143 -13.41 11.29 15.01
CA PHE A 143 -13.65 10.83 13.63
C PHE A 143 -14.74 9.75 13.50
N GLY A 144 -15.22 9.17 14.61
CA GLY A 144 -16.24 8.10 14.58
C GLY A 144 -17.69 8.60 14.55
N LYS A 145 -17.93 9.92 14.61
CA LYS A 145 -19.29 10.48 14.56
C LYS A 145 -19.69 10.79 13.12
N PRO A 146 -20.80 10.24 12.60
CA PRO A 146 -21.26 10.53 11.25
C PRO A 146 -21.57 12.03 11.10
N LEU A 147 -21.00 12.66 10.07
CA LEU A 147 -21.15 14.10 9.80
C LEU A 147 -22.57 14.48 9.34
N LEU A 148 -23.36 13.49 8.90
CA LEU A 148 -24.76 13.65 8.51
C LEU A 148 -25.62 12.71 9.36
N SER A 149 -26.06 13.17 10.53
CA SER A 149 -27.11 12.52 11.31
C SER A 149 -28.33 13.43 11.34
N ASP A 150 -29.08 13.45 10.24
CA ASP A 150 -30.37 14.12 10.19
C ASP A 150 -31.43 13.18 10.79
N ARG A 151 -31.54 13.18 12.12
CA ARG A 151 -32.71 12.64 12.83
C ARG A 151 -33.39 13.80 13.55
N PRO A 152 -34.46 14.37 12.99
CA PRO A 152 -35.31 15.26 13.76
C PRO A 152 -35.94 14.47 14.91
N ALA A 153 -35.66 14.90 16.13
CA ALA A 153 -36.30 14.41 17.35
C ALA A 153 -37.78 14.79 17.29
N HIS A 154 -38.64 13.89 16.79
CA HIS A 154 -40.06 14.05 17.01
C HIS A 154 -40.41 13.62 18.43
N SER A 155 -40.75 14.63 19.22
CA SER A 155 -41.26 14.51 20.59
C SER A 155 -42.42 13.53 20.65
N GLN A 156 -42.37 12.61 21.61
CA GLN A 156 -43.58 11.97 22.12
C GLN A 156 -44.59 13.05 22.51
N ILE A 157 -45.77 13.03 21.90
CA ILE A 157 -46.95 13.67 22.45
C ILE A 157 -47.91 12.54 22.79
N ALA A 158 -48.16 12.40 24.09
CA ALA A 158 -49.17 11.54 24.66
C ALA A 158 -50.57 12.02 24.26
N TRP A 159 -51.43 11.09 23.82
CA TRP A 159 -52.82 10.94 24.24
C TRP A 159 -53.20 9.46 24.10
#